data_AF-A0A1Y1VQ42-F1
#
_entry.id   AF-A0A1Y1VQ42-F1
#
_cell.length_a   1.000
_cell.length_b   1.000
_cell.length_c   1.000
_cell.angle_alpha   90.00
_cell.angle_beta   90.00
_cell.angle_gamma   90.00
#
_symmetry.space_group_name_H-M   'P 1'
#
loop_
_entity.id
_entity.type
_entity.pdbx_description
1 polymer ?
#
loop_
_entity_poly.entity_id
_entity_poly.type
_entity_poly.pdbx_seq_one_letter_code
_entity_poly.pdbx_strand_id
1 'polypeptide(L)'
;MEYQTHLSSNKDLNSNENKNENTEMENNNKKNDSSVSLERSGSKYSKSVSYYYYNIVNWTNDVIIQAKERLKSRTNPVWLLGQYYPNGMEKTNQQESSFFLDHSSRIWLTYRHSFEPILPSDYTSDMGWGCMLRSGQMLLINAFVYHFLGRDWRINNKEKFETYKELINWFLDFPEKPFSIHKIATLGQKYDKSIGEWFGPMIISQVLKNAVEHSSECNKCIGVCVSVDQSIYKDEVVKVTNNWNKALIILLPLRLGIKSLNPLYHEGLKICFQFPQCIGIAGGKPKSSLYLIGNDDNDIIYLDPHIIKPALEKKDKYDDDDFISYKCSTVQTIDIASLDPSLAVGFYFSDEGDFNDFCTQFENVKGDYPIFVISDKKPEYLDEDIDIISEPTN
;
A
#
# COMPACT_ATOMS: atom_id res chain seq x y z
N MET A 1 26.22 -15.21 -50.69
CA MET A 1 27.64 -15.20 -50.26
C MET A 1 27.65 -15.82 -48.88
N GLU A 2 27.72 -17.15 -48.83
CA GLU A 2 28.98 -17.93 -48.68
C GLU A 2 29.31 -18.05 -47.17
N TYR A 3 29.53 -19.20 -46.54
CA TYR A 3 29.92 -20.54 -47.00
C TYR A 3 29.41 -21.63 -46.02
N GLN A 4 29.18 -22.83 -46.58
CA GLN A 4 28.88 -24.11 -45.90
C GLN A 4 30.07 -24.68 -45.10
N THR A 5 29.79 -25.61 -44.19
CA THR A 5 30.30 -27.02 -44.13
C THR A 5 30.05 -27.61 -42.72
N HIS A 6 29.99 -28.90 -42.43
CA HIS A 6 29.43 -30.10 -43.06
C HIS A 6 29.50 -31.20 -41.95
N LEU A 7 28.56 -32.14 -41.97
CA LEU A 7 28.44 -33.30 -41.06
C LEU A 7 29.62 -34.27 -41.08
N SER A 8 29.78 -35.07 -40.02
CA SER A 8 29.87 -36.56 -40.07
C SER A 8 29.71 -37.15 -38.64
N SER A 9 28.70 -37.98 -38.38
CA SER A 9 28.71 -39.47 -38.35
C SER A 9 29.44 -40.05 -37.10
N ASN A 10 29.02 -41.10 -36.38
CA ASN A 10 28.29 -42.32 -36.69
C ASN A 10 27.95 -43.04 -35.35
N LYS A 11 26.83 -43.79 -35.32
CA LYS A 11 26.64 -45.20 -34.87
C LYS A 11 27.22 -45.67 -33.52
N ASP A 12 26.66 -46.59 -32.72
CA ASP A 12 25.51 -47.51 -32.81
C ASP A 12 25.43 -48.27 -31.44
N LEU A 13 24.23 -48.73 -31.09
CA LEU A 13 23.89 -50.05 -30.49
C LEU A 13 24.03 -50.40 -28.98
N ASN A 14 23.02 -51.21 -28.59
CA ASN A 14 22.81 -52.12 -27.44
C ASN A 14 22.16 -51.53 -26.18
N SER A 15 20.85 -51.73 -25.88
CA SER A 15 20.05 -52.95 -25.62
C SER A 15 20.47 -53.72 -24.35
N ASN A 16 19.64 -53.65 -23.29
CA ASN A 16 18.98 -54.84 -22.73
C ASN A 16 18.01 -54.52 -21.59
N GLU A 17 16.92 -55.28 -21.61
CA GLU A 17 15.74 -55.30 -20.74
C GLU A 17 15.94 -56.08 -19.43
N ASN A 18 15.00 -55.85 -18.50
CA ASN A 18 14.35 -56.78 -17.54
C ASN A 18 14.30 -56.18 -16.11
N LYS A 19 13.16 -55.68 -15.60
CA LYS A 19 11.90 -56.31 -15.12
C LYS A 19 12.01 -57.16 -13.85
N ASN A 20 11.19 -56.75 -12.88
CA ASN A 20 10.60 -57.45 -11.71
C ASN A 20 11.58 -57.72 -10.55
N GLU A 21 11.23 -57.54 -9.27
CA GLU A 21 10.08 -58.12 -8.58
C GLU A 21 9.84 -57.46 -7.20
N ASN A 22 8.59 -57.54 -6.72
CA ASN A 22 8.11 -57.10 -5.40
C ASN A 22 8.66 -57.94 -4.25
N THR A 23 8.78 -57.36 -3.04
CA THR A 23 8.55 -58.08 -1.78
C THR A 23 8.19 -57.13 -0.63
N GLU A 24 7.05 -57.41 0.01
CA GLU A 24 6.59 -56.85 1.28
C GLU A 24 7.42 -57.41 2.46
N MET A 25 7.59 -56.63 3.53
CA MET A 25 7.67 -57.17 4.90
C MET A 25 7.30 -56.09 5.93
N GLU A 26 6.34 -56.45 6.78
CA GLU A 26 5.78 -55.67 7.89
C GLU A 26 6.66 -55.68 9.17
N ASN A 27 6.31 -54.76 10.08
CA ASN A 27 6.38 -54.81 11.56
C ASN A 27 7.73 -54.59 12.28
N ASN A 28 7.85 -53.48 13.03
CA ASN A 28 7.56 -53.48 14.47
C ASN A 28 7.82 -52.15 15.22
N ASN A 29 6.92 -51.88 16.17
CA ASN A 29 6.89 -50.84 17.19
C ASN A 29 8.18 -50.66 18.02
N LYS A 30 8.48 -49.42 18.46
CA LYS A 30 8.49 -49.06 19.89
C LYS A 30 8.70 -47.56 20.16
N LYS A 31 7.78 -47.04 20.98
CA LYS A 31 7.81 -45.76 21.71
C LYS A 31 9.05 -45.69 22.62
N ASN A 32 9.63 -44.50 22.76
CA ASN A 32 10.35 -44.09 23.97
C ASN A 32 9.93 -42.66 24.33
N ASP A 33 9.01 -42.59 25.30
CA ASP A 33 8.72 -41.41 26.10
C ASP A 33 9.91 -41.17 27.06
N SER A 34 10.48 -39.97 27.06
CA SER A 34 11.26 -39.44 28.17
C SER A 34 10.62 -38.14 28.66
N SER A 35 9.76 -38.30 29.66
CA SER A 35 9.16 -37.22 30.44
C SER A 35 10.22 -36.53 31.31
N VAL A 36 10.47 -35.25 31.06
CA VAL A 36 11.06 -34.34 32.06
C VAL A 36 9.97 -33.39 32.53
N SER A 37 9.54 -33.62 33.77
CA SER A 37 8.59 -32.81 34.51
C SER A 37 9.26 -31.54 35.03
N LEU A 38 8.75 -30.37 34.62
CA LEU A 38 8.98 -29.10 35.30
C LEU A 38 7.61 -28.50 35.63
N GLU A 39 7.31 -28.45 36.94
CA GLU A 39 6.09 -27.89 37.49
C GLU A 39 6.03 -26.36 37.32
N ARG A 40 4.79 -25.90 37.17
CA ARG A 40 4.31 -24.56 36.85
C ARG A 40 4.66 -23.50 37.90
N SER A 41 4.82 -22.26 37.41
CA SER A 41 4.02 -21.14 37.94
C SER A 41 3.78 -20.06 36.86
N GLY A 42 2.55 -19.51 36.83
CA GLY A 42 2.33 -18.13 36.35
C GLY A 42 1.74 -17.88 34.95
N SER A 43 0.41 -17.73 34.92
CA SER A 43 -0.35 -16.78 34.07
C SER A 43 -0.67 -17.10 32.60
N LYS A 44 -1.95 -16.86 32.30
CA LYS A 44 -2.71 -17.21 31.09
C LYS A 44 -2.56 -16.13 30.01
N TYR A 45 -1.74 -16.33 28.99
CA TYR A 45 -1.93 -15.71 27.66
C TYR A 45 -1.26 -16.59 26.58
N SER A 46 -1.92 -17.67 26.18
CA SER A 46 -1.56 -18.40 24.96
C SER A 46 -2.79 -18.55 24.07
N LYS A 47 -3.34 -17.43 23.58
CA LYS A 47 -3.95 -17.46 22.24
C LYS A 47 -2.76 -17.48 21.28
N SER A 48 -2.29 -18.70 21.01
CA SER A 48 -1.06 -19.00 20.29
C SER A 48 -1.02 -18.27 18.95
N VAL A 49 0.15 -17.69 18.64
CA VAL A 49 0.59 -17.18 17.33
C VAL A 49 0.12 -18.08 16.17
N SER A 50 0.01 -19.40 16.40
CA SER A 50 -0.56 -20.39 15.48
C SER A 50 -1.98 -20.08 14.96
N TYR A 51 -2.89 -19.53 15.78
CA TYR A 51 -4.27 -19.23 15.33
C TYR A 51 -4.32 -17.99 14.43
N TYR A 52 -3.46 -17.00 14.70
CA TYR A 52 -3.32 -15.82 13.84
C TYR A 52 -2.59 -16.18 12.53
N TYR A 53 -1.55 -17.01 12.61
CA TYR A 53 -0.85 -17.55 11.44
C TYR A 53 -1.80 -18.36 10.54
N TYR A 54 -2.66 -19.20 11.12
CA TYR A 54 -3.63 -20.01 10.37
C TYR A 54 -4.66 -19.16 9.62
N ASN A 55 -5.19 -18.10 10.24
CA ASN A 55 -6.18 -17.22 9.59
C ASN A 55 -5.55 -16.32 8.51
N ILE A 56 -4.33 -15.82 8.72
CA ILE A 56 -3.59 -15.03 7.71
C ILE A 56 -3.19 -15.92 6.52
N VAL A 57 -2.68 -17.12 6.77
CA VAL A 57 -2.27 -18.07 5.72
C VAL A 57 -3.48 -18.56 4.91
N ASN A 58 -4.64 -18.80 5.53
CA ASN A 58 -5.83 -19.19 4.77
C ASN A 58 -6.44 -18.02 3.98
N TRP A 59 -6.52 -16.80 4.55
CA TRP A 59 -6.98 -15.64 3.81
C TRP A 59 -6.03 -15.30 2.65
N THR A 60 -4.71 -15.31 2.87
CA THR A 60 -3.73 -15.09 1.80
C THR A 60 -3.77 -16.20 0.76
N ASN A 61 -3.97 -17.46 1.12
CA ASN A 61 -4.12 -18.53 0.12
C ASN A 61 -5.41 -18.38 -0.69
N ASP A 62 -6.54 -18.03 -0.07
CA ASP A 62 -7.80 -17.80 -0.78
C ASP A 62 -7.73 -16.57 -1.70
N VAL A 63 -7.05 -15.48 -1.26
CA VAL A 63 -6.78 -14.28 -2.07
C VAL A 63 -5.78 -14.58 -3.19
N ILE A 64 -4.70 -15.31 -2.92
CA ILE A 64 -3.69 -15.69 -3.91
C ILE A 64 -4.27 -16.65 -4.96
N ILE A 65 -5.13 -17.59 -4.56
CA ILE A 65 -5.83 -18.49 -5.50
C ILE A 65 -6.82 -17.69 -6.35
N GLN A 66 -7.61 -16.78 -5.76
CA GLN A 66 -8.52 -15.91 -6.52
C GLN A 66 -7.79 -14.91 -7.44
N ALA A 67 -6.63 -14.39 -7.03
CA ALA A 67 -5.79 -13.50 -7.83
C ALA A 67 -5.09 -14.23 -8.98
N LYS A 68 -4.60 -15.46 -8.74
CA LYS A 68 -3.99 -16.31 -9.78
C LYS A 68 -4.99 -16.75 -10.85
N GLU A 69 -6.25 -16.98 -10.49
CA GLU A 69 -7.27 -17.40 -11.46
C GLU A 69 -7.90 -16.23 -12.26
N ARG A 70 -7.89 -14.98 -11.74
CA ARG A 70 -8.53 -13.82 -12.40
C ARG A 70 -7.65 -13.03 -13.38
N LEU A 71 -6.32 -13.14 -13.30
CA LEU A 71 -5.38 -12.53 -14.27
C LEU A 71 -5.23 -13.35 -15.56
N LYS A 72 -6.33 -13.80 -16.15
CA LYS A 72 -6.35 -14.03 -17.62
C LYS A 72 -6.01 -12.69 -18.27
N SER A 73 -5.28 -12.68 -19.38
CA SER A 73 -5.03 -11.44 -20.14
C SER A 73 -6.38 -10.74 -20.40
N ARG A 74 -6.63 -9.63 -19.69
CA ARG A 74 -7.83 -8.81 -19.88
C ARG A 74 -7.40 -7.65 -20.75
N THR A 75 -8.02 -7.54 -21.92
CA THR A 75 -7.77 -6.47 -22.89
C THR A 75 -8.70 -5.27 -22.68
N ASN A 76 -9.50 -5.27 -21.60
CA ASN A 76 -10.39 -4.16 -21.29
C ASN A 76 -9.58 -2.94 -20.84
N PRO A 77 -9.98 -1.71 -21.20
CA PRO A 77 -9.29 -0.54 -20.76
C PRO A 77 -9.23 -0.42 -19.23
N VAL A 78 -8.07 -0.05 -18.69
CA VAL A 78 -7.88 0.15 -17.26
C VAL A 78 -7.32 1.55 -16.97
N TRP A 79 -7.66 2.07 -15.80
CA TRP A 79 -7.04 3.28 -15.26
C TRP A 79 -6.10 2.91 -14.13
N LEU A 80 -4.90 3.48 -14.14
CA LEU A 80 -3.93 3.35 -13.05
C LEU A 80 -3.44 4.75 -12.68
N LEU A 81 -3.84 5.24 -11.52
CA LEU A 81 -3.37 6.53 -10.96
C LEU A 81 -3.32 7.67 -12.00
N GLY A 82 -4.44 7.95 -12.68
CA GLY A 82 -4.56 9.02 -13.68
C GLY A 82 -4.06 8.68 -15.09
N GLN A 83 -3.52 7.48 -15.31
CA GLN A 83 -3.09 7.02 -16.64
C GLN A 83 -4.07 6.00 -17.22
N TYR A 84 -4.46 6.20 -18.48
CA TYR A 84 -5.39 5.34 -19.20
C TYR A 84 -4.64 4.32 -20.08
N TYR A 85 -4.99 3.06 -19.94
CA TYR A 85 -4.41 1.94 -20.67
C TYR A 85 -5.48 1.26 -21.53
N PRO A 86 -5.62 1.62 -22.83
CA PRO A 86 -6.72 1.15 -23.67
C PRO A 86 -6.71 -0.36 -23.92
N ASN A 87 -5.53 -0.99 -23.88
CA ASN A 87 -5.37 -2.44 -24.09
C ASN A 87 -5.34 -3.22 -22.77
N GLY A 88 -5.62 -2.57 -21.64
CA GLY A 88 -5.70 -3.24 -20.35
C GLY A 88 -4.39 -3.88 -19.88
N MET A 89 -4.53 -5.09 -19.34
CA MET A 89 -3.47 -5.94 -18.82
C MET A 89 -3.01 -6.95 -19.88
N GLU A 90 -2.84 -6.51 -21.13
CA GLU A 90 -2.37 -7.36 -22.21
C GLU A 90 -0.94 -7.87 -21.91
N LYS A 91 -0.77 -9.20 -21.99
CA LYS A 91 0.47 -9.90 -21.62
C LYS A 91 1.46 -10.06 -22.78
N THR A 92 1.21 -9.47 -23.95
CA THR A 92 2.14 -9.48 -25.08
C THR A 92 3.43 -8.78 -24.63
N ASN A 93 4.46 -9.59 -24.37
CA ASN A 93 5.71 -9.25 -23.68
C ASN A 93 5.53 -8.48 -22.36
N GLN A 94 5.46 -9.18 -21.22
CA GLN A 94 5.37 -8.60 -19.87
C GLN A 94 6.41 -7.50 -19.54
N GLN A 95 7.54 -7.47 -20.28
CA GLN A 95 8.58 -6.45 -20.13
C GLN A 95 8.33 -5.18 -20.97
N GLU A 96 7.38 -5.19 -21.90
CA GLU A 96 7.07 -4.09 -22.83
C GLU A 96 5.67 -3.50 -22.66
N SER A 97 4.75 -4.20 -21.98
CA SER A 97 3.42 -3.66 -21.68
C SER A 97 3.52 -2.47 -20.71
N SER A 98 3.11 -1.29 -21.20
CA SER A 98 3.20 -0.02 -20.49
C SER A 98 2.46 -0.02 -19.15
N PHE A 99 1.39 -0.82 -19.03
CA PHE A 99 0.64 -1.02 -17.78
C PHE A 99 1.48 -1.77 -16.73
N PHE A 100 2.04 -2.93 -17.07
CA PHE A 100 2.84 -3.74 -16.13
C PHE A 100 4.11 -3.00 -15.70
N LEU A 101 4.72 -2.26 -16.62
CA LEU A 101 5.86 -1.40 -16.29
C LEU A 101 5.46 -0.31 -15.29
N ASP A 102 4.28 0.29 -15.41
CA ASP A 102 3.79 1.28 -14.44
C ASP A 102 3.49 0.67 -13.07
N HIS A 103 2.73 -0.42 -13.05
CA HIS A 103 2.39 -1.16 -11.85
C HIS A 103 3.65 -1.57 -11.08
N SER A 104 4.62 -2.19 -11.76
CA SER A 104 5.87 -2.66 -11.13
C SER A 104 6.84 -1.53 -10.74
N SER A 105 6.62 -0.30 -11.24
CA SER A 105 7.36 0.89 -10.83
C SER A 105 6.81 1.51 -9.55
N ARG A 106 5.60 1.13 -9.10
CA ARG A 106 5.04 1.59 -7.82
C ARG A 106 5.74 0.88 -6.66
N ILE A 107 6.11 1.65 -5.64
CA ILE A 107 6.81 1.11 -4.47
C ILE A 107 5.83 0.38 -3.57
N TRP A 108 6.15 -0.86 -3.25
CA TRP A 108 5.32 -1.76 -2.47
C TRP A 108 5.91 -1.95 -1.07
N LEU A 109 5.18 -1.48 -0.06
CA LEU A 109 5.56 -1.60 1.35
C LEU A 109 4.62 -2.59 2.02
N THR A 110 5.21 -3.61 2.65
CA THR A 110 4.50 -4.73 3.26
C THR A 110 4.85 -4.87 4.72
N TYR A 111 4.21 -5.81 5.41
CA TYR A 111 4.64 -6.22 6.74
C TYR A 111 6.11 -6.62 6.76
N ARG A 112 6.79 -6.16 7.83
CA ARG A 112 8.18 -6.47 8.11
C ARG A 112 8.32 -7.12 9.48
N HIS A 113 9.38 -7.89 9.64
CA HIS A 113 9.80 -8.46 10.92
C HIS A 113 11.32 -8.34 11.08
N SER A 114 11.80 -8.55 12.30
CA SER A 114 13.22 -8.43 12.64
C SER A 114 13.78 -7.02 12.47
N PHE A 115 12.93 -5.99 12.51
CA PHE A 115 13.41 -4.62 12.68
C PHE A 115 13.69 -4.33 14.16
N GLU A 116 14.44 -3.26 14.44
CA GLU A 116 14.72 -2.79 15.81
C GLU A 116 13.41 -2.52 16.58
N PRO A 117 13.31 -2.81 17.88
CA PRO A 117 12.07 -2.59 18.63
C PRO A 117 11.53 -1.15 18.51
N ILE A 118 10.22 -1.01 18.29
CA ILE A 118 9.56 0.31 18.26
C ILE A 118 9.31 0.80 19.69
N LEU A 119 10.20 1.64 20.21
CA LEU A 119 10.08 2.18 21.57
C LEU A 119 8.86 3.10 21.74
N PRO A 120 8.21 3.10 22.92
CA PRO A 120 8.54 2.35 24.14
C PRO A 120 8.01 0.90 24.19
N SER A 121 7.53 0.34 23.08
CA SER A 121 7.10 -1.06 22.99
C SER A 121 8.25 -2.01 22.61
N ASP A 122 7.98 -3.31 22.65
CA ASP A 122 8.91 -4.35 22.20
C ASP A 122 8.55 -4.93 20.81
N TYR A 123 7.68 -4.26 20.04
CA TYR A 123 7.30 -4.73 18.71
C TYR A 123 8.51 -4.69 17.77
N THR A 124 8.89 -5.86 17.26
CA THR A 124 9.91 -6.07 16.21
C THR A 124 9.30 -6.55 14.89
N SER A 125 7.97 -6.52 14.81
CA SER A 125 7.19 -6.78 13.60
C SER A 125 5.88 -6.00 13.63
N ASP A 126 5.43 -5.54 12.46
CA ASP A 126 4.15 -4.86 12.28
C ASP A 126 3.02 -5.79 11.78
N MET A 127 3.30 -7.09 11.71
CA MET A 127 2.33 -8.11 11.33
C MET A 127 1.06 -8.06 12.20
N GLY A 128 -0.10 -8.00 11.54
CA GLY A 128 -1.40 -8.06 12.19
C GLY A 128 -1.94 -6.73 12.73
N TRP A 129 -1.16 -5.64 12.65
CA TRP A 129 -1.60 -4.31 13.09
C TRP A 129 -1.18 -3.16 12.16
N GLY A 130 -0.04 -3.27 11.48
CA GLY A 130 0.55 -2.18 10.69
C GLY A 130 -0.05 -1.95 9.29
N CYS A 131 -1.13 -2.64 8.88
CA CYS A 131 -1.55 -2.64 7.47
C CYS A 131 -1.94 -1.24 6.99
N MET A 132 -2.69 -0.48 7.79
CA MET A 132 -3.02 0.91 7.43
C MET A 132 -1.76 1.79 7.38
N LEU A 133 -0.79 1.56 8.26
CA LEU A 133 0.46 2.32 8.25
C LEU A 133 1.23 2.05 6.95
N ARG A 134 1.31 0.79 6.51
CA ARG A 134 1.90 0.42 5.21
C ARG A 134 1.13 0.99 4.02
N SER A 135 -0.20 0.94 4.03
CA SER A 135 -1.02 1.57 2.99
C SER A 135 -0.81 3.09 2.93
N GLY A 136 -0.73 3.75 4.09
CA GLY A 136 -0.42 5.18 4.19
C GLY A 136 0.99 5.52 3.71
N GLN A 137 1.99 4.69 4.04
CA GLN A 137 3.34 4.84 3.51
C GLN A 137 3.37 4.70 1.99
N MET A 138 2.65 3.73 1.40
CA MET A 138 2.55 3.57 -0.06
C MET A 138 1.86 4.77 -0.73
N LEU A 139 0.83 5.32 -0.11
CA LEU A 139 0.16 6.55 -0.57
C LEU A 139 1.14 7.74 -0.58
N LEU A 140 1.86 7.94 0.52
CA LEU A 140 2.80 9.06 0.66
C LEU A 140 4.01 8.92 -0.27
N ILE A 141 4.62 7.73 -0.33
CA ILE A 141 5.81 7.53 -1.17
C ILE A 141 5.47 7.65 -2.66
N ASN A 142 4.24 7.30 -3.08
CA ASN A 142 3.81 7.54 -4.45
C ASN A 142 3.66 9.05 -4.76
N ALA A 143 3.25 9.87 -3.78
CA ALA A 143 3.31 11.33 -3.91
C ALA A 143 4.74 11.83 -4.10
N PHE A 144 5.71 11.26 -3.37
CA PHE A 144 7.12 11.59 -3.57
C PHE A 144 7.66 11.11 -4.92
N VAL A 145 7.19 9.97 -5.44
CA VAL A 145 7.48 9.56 -6.81
C VAL A 145 7.02 10.65 -7.79
N TYR A 146 5.82 11.23 -7.60
CA TYR A 146 5.32 12.27 -8.50
C TYR A 146 6.17 13.53 -8.41
N HIS A 147 6.52 13.95 -7.19
CA HIS A 147 7.31 15.16 -6.95
C HIS A 147 8.75 15.06 -7.47
N PHE A 148 9.47 14.00 -7.11
CA PHE A 148 10.91 13.89 -7.37
C PHE A 148 11.23 13.17 -8.70
N LEU A 149 10.40 12.22 -9.10
CA LEU A 149 10.63 11.41 -10.32
C LEU A 149 9.74 11.87 -11.48
N GLY A 150 8.49 12.25 -11.18
CA GLY A 150 7.43 12.52 -12.16
C GLY A 150 6.50 11.32 -12.33
N ARG A 151 5.20 11.55 -12.59
CA ARG A 151 4.20 10.50 -12.80
C ARG A 151 4.62 9.46 -13.85
N ASP A 152 5.24 9.93 -14.93
CA ASP A 152 5.60 9.13 -16.09
C ASP A 152 6.93 8.38 -15.92
N TRP A 153 7.64 8.61 -14.81
CA TRP A 153 8.83 7.84 -14.50
C TRP A 153 8.49 6.35 -14.34
N ARG A 154 9.38 5.50 -14.86
CA ARG A 154 9.29 4.04 -14.80
C ARG A 154 10.65 3.46 -14.44
N ILE A 155 10.64 2.28 -13.85
CA ILE A 155 11.85 1.64 -13.27
C ILE A 155 12.94 1.28 -14.29
N ASN A 156 12.59 1.17 -15.58
CA ASN A 156 13.56 0.98 -16.64
C ASN A 156 14.28 2.28 -17.03
N ASN A 157 13.79 3.46 -16.60
CA ASN A 157 14.49 4.72 -16.75
C ASN A 157 15.55 4.87 -15.64
N LYS A 158 16.80 4.60 -16.01
CA LYS A 158 17.95 4.61 -15.11
C LYS A 158 18.36 6.00 -14.60
N GLU A 159 17.96 7.08 -15.27
CA GLU A 159 18.43 8.45 -14.96
C GLU A 159 18.17 8.85 -13.50
N LYS A 160 16.98 8.52 -12.99
CA LYS A 160 16.54 8.84 -11.62
C LYS A 160 16.47 7.63 -10.70
N PHE A 161 17.13 6.52 -11.05
CA PHE A 161 17.05 5.29 -10.26
C PHE A 161 17.68 5.43 -8.87
N GLU A 162 18.74 6.22 -8.73
CA GLU A 162 19.31 6.55 -7.40
C GLU A 162 18.33 7.37 -6.55
N THR A 163 17.61 8.33 -7.14
CA THR A 163 16.55 9.06 -6.45
C THR A 163 15.42 8.11 -6.02
N TYR A 164 15.03 7.15 -6.86
CA TYR A 164 14.06 6.12 -6.48
C TYR A 164 14.51 5.30 -5.27
N LYS A 165 15.79 4.88 -5.20
CA LYS A 165 16.36 4.18 -4.04
C LYS A 165 16.38 5.08 -2.81
N GLU A 166 16.69 6.37 -2.96
CA GLU A 166 16.68 7.31 -1.85
C GLU A 166 15.25 7.54 -1.30
N LEU A 167 14.23 7.55 -2.16
CA LEU A 167 12.84 7.58 -1.69
C LEU A 167 12.52 6.34 -0.83
N ILE A 168 12.94 5.14 -1.24
CA ILE A 168 12.74 3.93 -0.41
C ILE A 168 13.55 4.03 0.89
N ASN A 169 14.76 4.59 0.83
CA ASN A 169 15.64 4.79 1.99
C ASN A 169 14.96 5.58 3.12
N TRP A 170 14.08 6.54 2.80
CA TRP A 170 13.31 7.31 3.78
C TRP A 170 12.22 6.50 4.51
N PHE A 171 11.86 5.31 4.00
CA PHE A 171 10.79 4.45 4.51
C PHE A 171 11.29 3.12 5.08
N LEU A 172 12.60 2.86 5.05
CA LEU A 172 13.19 1.66 5.67
C LEU A 172 12.83 1.59 7.15
N ASP A 173 12.70 0.38 7.68
CA ASP A 173 12.24 0.11 9.04
C ASP A 173 13.31 0.35 10.11
N PHE A 174 13.94 1.52 10.08
CA PHE A 174 14.85 1.99 11.12
C PHE A 174 14.25 3.19 11.88
N PRO A 175 14.51 3.32 13.19
CA PRO A 175 14.00 4.43 14.00
C PRO A 175 14.37 5.83 13.48
N GLU A 176 15.54 5.97 12.85
CA GLU A 176 16.04 7.26 12.34
C GLU A 176 15.39 7.71 11.02
N LYS A 177 14.69 6.83 10.29
CA LYS A 177 14.14 7.20 8.99
C LYS A 177 12.84 8.00 9.13
N PRO A 178 12.65 9.05 8.33
CA PRO A 178 11.58 10.04 8.54
C PRO A 178 10.17 9.49 8.30
N PHE A 179 10.03 8.40 7.55
CA PHE A 179 8.74 7.77 7.25
C PHE A 179 8.72 6.27 7.56
N SER A 180 9.62 5.79 8.43
CA SER A 180 9.62 4.37 8.86
C SER A 180 8.36 3.99 9.62
N ILE A 181 8.13 2.68 9.74
CA ILE A 181 7.05 2.16 10.58
C ILE A 181 7.20 2.64 12.04
N HIS A 182 8.43 2.78 12.55
CA HIS A 182 8.74 3.35 13.86
C HIS A 182 8.19 4.77 13.96
N LYS A 183 8.58 5.63 13.02
CA LYS A 183 8.21 7.03 13.04
C LYS A 183 6.69 7.22 12.94
N ILE A 184 6.04 6.50 12.03
CA ILE A 184 4.59 6.56 11.84
C ILE A 184 3.85 6.04 13.09
N ALA A 185 4.28 4.92 13.68
CA ALA A 185 3.65 4.36 14.88
C ALA A 185 3.81 5.30 16.10
N THR A 186 5.00 5.84 16.32
CA THR A 186 5.27 6.78 17.43
C THR A 186 4.50 8.09 17.25
N LEU A 187 4.37 8.62 16.03
CA LEU A 187 3.56 9.82 15.77
C LEU A 187 2.07 9.59 16.04
N GLY A 188 1.57 8.36 15.89
CA GLY A 188 0.20 7.99 16.24
C GLY A 188 -0.15 8.21 17.71
N GLN A 189 0.83 8.20 18.61
CA GLN A 189 0.61 8.44 20.03
C GLN A 189 0.06 9.84 20.32
N LYS A 190 0.31 10.83 19.45
CA LYS A 190 -0.29 12.17 19.54
C LYS A 190 -1.80 12.18 19.27
N TYR A 191 -2.34 11.08 18.74
CA TYR A 191 -3.74 10.91 18.36
C TYR A 191 -4.37 9.73 19.09
N ASP A 192 -3.93 9.48 20.34
CA ASP A 192 -4.39 8.42 21.22
C ASP A 192 -4.29 7.01 20.61
N LYS A 193 -3.25 6.77 19.79
CA LYS A 193 -2.92 5.43 19.30
C LYS A 193 -1.69 4.88 19.99
N SER A 194 -1.86 3.73 20.63
CA SER A 194 -0.75 2.94 21.14
C SER A 194 -0.01 2.25 19.99
N ILE A 195 1.29 2.00 20.15
CA ILE A 195 2.04 1.17 19.22
C ILE A 195 1.45 -0.24 19.23
N GLY A 196 1.20 -0.82 18.06
CA GLY A 196 0.46 -2.08 17.94
C GLY A 196 -1.03 -1.90 17.59
N GLU A 197 -1.55 -0.67 17.57
CA GLU A 197 -2.94 -0.41 17.21
C GLU A 197 -3.13 -0.09 15.74
N TRP A 198 -4.30 -0.47 15.22
CA TRP A 198 -4.70 -0.15 13.85
C TRP A 198 -5.16 1.32 13.76
N PHE A 199 -4.75 2.00 12.68
CA PHE A 199 -5.15 3.38 12.42
C PHE A 199 -6.32 3.42 11.45
N GLY A 200 -7.27 4.33 11.67
CA GLY A 200 -8.28 4.68 10.66
C GLY A 200 -7.75 5.69 9.64
N PRO A 201 -8.46 5.89 8.51
CA PRO A 201 -8.06 6.82 7.45
C PRO A 201 -7.73 8.24 7.95
N MET A 202 -8.57 8.79 8.84
CA MET A 202 -8.32 10.13 9.41
C MET A 202 -7.00 10.18 10.18
N ILE A 203 -6.75 9.21 11.07
CA ILE A 203 -5.55 9.20 11.91
C ILE A 203 -4.29 9.03 11.07
N ILE A 204 -4.29 8.11 10.11
CA ILE A 204 -3.11 7.95 9.24
C ILE A 204 -2.85 9.21 8.42
N SER A 205 -3.89 9.89 7.90
CA SER A 205 -3.70 11.15 7.17
C SER A 205 -3.09 12.26 8.03
N GLN A 206 -3.53 12.40 9.28
CA GLN A 206 -2.95 13.36 10.22
C GLN A 206 -1.50 13.02 10.59
N VAL A 207 -1.21 11.73 10.81
CA VAL A 207 0.16 11.26 11.08
C VAL A 207 1.09 11.51 9.89
N LEU A 208 0.65 11.24 8.66
CA LEU A 208 1.45 11.51 7.45
C LEU A 208 1.69 13.01 7.26
N LYS A 209 0.69 13.86 7.49
CA LYS A 209 0.86 15.32 7.53
C LYS A 209 1.95 15.71 8.54
N ASN A 210 1.85 15.22 9.78
CA ASN A 210 2.84 15.53 10.81
C ASN A 210 4.24 15.04 10.45
N ALA A 211 4.36 13.85 9.85
CA ALA A 211 5.64 13.29 9.40
C ALA A 211 6.30 14.18 8.33
N VAL A 212 5.53 14.63 7.33
CA VAL A 212 6.04 15.52 6.27
C VAL A 212 6.45 16.87 6.84
N GLU A 213 5.65 17.49 7.71
CA GLU A 213 5.97 18.80 8.30
C GLU A 213 7.28 18.79 9.12
N HIS A 214 7.61 17.65 9.74
CA HIS A 214 8.80 17.49 10.59
C HIS A 214 10.00 16.82 9.87
N SER A 215 9.87 16.48 8.60
CA SER A 215 10.94 15.85 7.80
C SER A 215 11.75 16.91 7.05
N SER A 216 13.05 17.00 7.33
CA SER A 216 13.96 17.92 6.63
C SER A 216 14.12 17.62 5.14
N GLU A 217 13.80 16.39 4.75
CA GLU A 217 13.91 15.87 3.39
C GLU A 217 12.89 16.50 2.44
N CYS A 218 11.72 16.91 2.94
CA CYS A 218 10.62 17.40 2.08
C CYS A 218 9.81 18.58 2.63
N ASN A 219 9.92 18.93 3.92
CA ASN A 219 9.06 19.98 4.52
C ASN A 219 9.22 21.38 3.90
N LYS A 220 10.33 21.63 3.20
CA LYS A 220 10.59 22.90 2.50
C LYS A 220 9.90 22.99 1.14
N CYS A 221 9.62 21.86 0.49
CA CYS A 221 9.09 21.84 -0.87
C CYS A 221 7.68 21.22 -1.00
N ILE A 222 7.17 20.55 0.04
CA ILE A 222 5.84 19.93 0.04
C ILE A 222 5.05 20.38 1.26
N GLY A 223 3.80 20.80 1.05
CA GLY A 223 2.78 20.99 2.08
C GLY A 223 1.73 19.88 2.03
N VAL A 224 1.13 19.56 3.19
CA VAL A 224 0.08 18.52 3.28
C VAL A 224 -1.20 19.12 3.87
N CYS A 225 -2.29 19.02 3.14
CA CYS A 225 -3.63 19.36 3.60
C CYS A 225 -4.42 18.08 3.87
N VAL A 226 -5.08 17.99 5.02
CA VAL A 226 -5.99 16.90 5.35
C VAL A 226 -7.40 17.48 5.40
N SER A 227 -8.30 17.01 4.55
CA SER A 227 -9.67 17.52 4.55
C SER A 227 -10.41 17.16 5.83
N VAL A 228 -11.32 18.04 6.22
CA VAL A 228 -12.35 17.78 7.22
C VAL A 228 -13.71 17.84 6.50
N ASP A 229 -14.68 17.05 6.96
CA ASP A 229 -16.04 17.02 6.41
C ASP A 229 -16.12 16.81 4.89
N GLN A 230 -15.22 15.98 4.34
CA GLN A 230 -15.17 15.66 2.91
C GLN A 230 -15.06 16.93 2.03
N SER A 231 -14.40 17.97 2.53
CA SER A 231 -14.30 19.28 1.87
C SER A 231 -12.85 19.70 1.63
N ILE A 232 -12.57 20.18 0.43
CA ILE A 232 -11.33 20.86 0.06
C ILE A 232 -11.59 22.36 0.08
N TYR A 233 -10.83 23.09 0.88
CA TYR A 233 -10.95 24.54 1.00
C TYR A 233 -9.76 25.24 0.33
N LYS A 234 -10.03 26.11 -0.65
CA LYS A 234 -8.98 26.76 -1.45
C LYS A 234 -8.11 27.71 -0.63
N ASP A 235 -8.68 28.42 0.33
CA ASP A 235 -7.94 29.27 1.27
C ASP A 235 -6.92 28.48 2.11
N GLU A 236 -7.30 27.31 2.62
CA GLU A 236 -6.38 26.42 3.34
C GLU A 236 -5.30 25.85 2.42
N VAL A 237 -5.62 25.56 1.15
CA VAL A 237 -4.63 25.18 0.13
C VAL A 237 -3.58 26.27 -0.03
N VAL A 238 -3.99 27.52 -0.29
CA VAL A 238 -3.06 28.66 -0.46
C VAL A 238 -2.17 28.86 0.77
N LYS A 239 -2.74 28.69 1.97
CA LYS A 239 -2.01 28.79 3.24
C LYS A 239 -0.98 27.67 3.40
N VAL A 240 -1.37 26.41 3.17
CA VAL A 240 -0.49 25.23 3.32
C VAL A 240 0.65 25.25 2.31
N THR A 241 0.38 25.69 1.08
CA THR A 241 1.40 25.81 0.04
C THR A 241 2.28 27.05 0.19
N ASN A 242 1.98 27.93 1.16
CA ASN A 242 2.60 29.24 1.32
C ASN A 242 2.59 30.02 0.00
N ASN A 243 1.39 30.25 -0.55
CA ASN A 243 1.19 30.84 -1.88
C ASN A 243 1.96 30.09 -2.97
N TRP A 244 1.83 28.76 -3.00
CA TRP A 244 2.45 27.89 -4.00
C TRP A 244 3.99 27.93 -4.06
N ASN A 245 4.63 28.35 -2.98
CA ASN A 245 6.08 28.12 -2.77
C ASN A 245 6.40 26.65 -2.44
N LYS A 246 5.39 25.84 -2.17
CA LYS A 246 5.46 24.38 -1.97
C LYS A 246 4.46 23.68 -2.89
N ALA A 247 4.82 22.51 -3.38
CA ALA A 247 3.88 21.55 -3.94
C ALA A 247 2.89 21.09 -2.85
N LEU A 248 1.77 20.49 -3.26
CA LEU A 248 0.68 20.13 -2.36
C LEU A 248 0.38 18.64 -2.41
N ILE A 249 0.21 18.03 -1.25
CA ILE A 249 -0.49 16.76 -1.09
C ILE A 249 -1.81 17.05 -0.38
N ILE A 250 -2.92 16.60 -0.96
CA ILE A 250 -4.23 16.57 -0.29
C ILE A 250 -4.54 15.13 0.09
N LEU A 251 -4.85 14.91 1.37
CA LEU A 251 -5.37 13.65 1.88
C LEU A 251 -6.83 13.85 2.29
N LEU A 252 -7.72 13.02 1.74
CA LEU A 252 -9.17 13.09 1.94
C LEU A 252 -9.66 11.85 2.69
N PRO A 253 -9.73 11.87 4.03
CA PRO A 253 -10.44 10.84 4.78
C PRO A 253 -11.94 10.89 4.48
N LEU A 254 -12.49 9.78 3.98
CA LEU A 254 -13.89 9.64 3.58
C LEU A 254 -14.58 8.52 4.35
N ARG A 255 -15.90 8.66 4.52
CA ARG A 255 -16.80 7.61 4.97
C ARG A 255 -17.98 7.48 4.00
N LEU A 256 -17.89 6.53 3.07
CA LEU A 256 -18.80 6.37 1.94
C LEU A 256 -19.89 5.32 2.18
N GLY A 257 -20.27 5.10 3.44
CA GLY A 257 -21.25 4.09 3.84
C GLY A 257 -21.14 3.71 5.32
N ILE A 258 -22.12 2.95 5.82
CA ILE A 258 -22.19 2.55 7.24
C ILE A 258 -21.50 1.21 7.49
N LYS A 259 -21.81 0.18 6.70
CA LYS A 259 -21.24 -1.18 6.84
C LYS A 259 -20.50 -1.63 5.59
N SER A 260 -21.04 -1.28 4.43
CA SER A 260 -20.47 -1.50 3.11
C SER A 260 -20.36 -0.16 2.37
N LEU A 261 -19.52 -0.11 1.35
CA LEU A 261 -19.50 1.00 0.40
C LEU A 261 -20.90 1.16 -0.23
N ASN A 262 -21.43 2.37 -0.24
CA ASN A 262 -22.71 2.66 -0.88
C ASN A 262 -22.53 2.67 -2.41
N PRO A 263 -23.33 1.90 -3.18
CA PRO A 263 -23.25 1.86 -4.65
C PRO A 263 -23.33 3.23 -5.33
N LEU A 264 -24.01 4.22 -4.73
CA LEU A 264 -24.07 5.59 -5.25
C LEU A 264 -22.70 6.26 -5.37
N TYR A 265 -21.71 5.84 -4.57
CA TYR A 265 -20.36 6.40 -4.56
C TYR A 265 -19.35 5.59 -5.36
N HIS A 266 -19.75 4.47 -5.97
CA HIS A 266 -18.84 3.62 -6.75
C HIS A 266 -18.20 4.41 -7.89
N GLU A 267 -19.02 5.10 -8.70
CA GLU A 267 -18.51 5.88 -9.83
C GLU A 267 -17.66 7.08 -9.38
N GLY A 268 -18.05 7.77 -8.30
CA GLY A 268 -17.23 8.85 -7.72
C GLY A 268 -15.85 8.36 -7.28
N LEU A 269 -15.77 7.16 -6.70
CA LEU A 269 -14.50 6.54 -6.32
C LEU A 269 -13.66 6.13 -7.55
N LYS A 270 -14.29 5.57 -8.58
CA LYS A 270 -13.60 5.20 -9.84
C LYS A 270 -13.05 6.42 -10.56
N ILE A 271 -13.81 7.52 -10.60
CA ILE A 271 -13.39 8.79 -11.20
C ILE A 271 -12.12 9.33 -10.52
N CYS A 272 -11.91 9.07 -9.22
CA CYS A 272 -10.69 9.48 -8.55
C CYS A 272 -9.43 8.91 -9.23
N PHE A 273 -9.47 7.68 -9.75
CA PHE A 273 -8.33 7.07 -10.46
C PHE A 273 -8.10 7.63 -11.87
N GLN A 274 -8.97 8.50 -12.36
CA GLN A 274 -8.88 9.12 -13.69
C GLN A 274 -8.18 10.47 -13.66
N PHE A 275 -8.14 11.15 -12.50
CA PHE A 275 -7.41 12.40 -12.35
C PHE A 275 -5.88 12.17 -12.45
N PRO A 276 -5.15 12.93 -13.28
CA PRO A 276 -3.68 12.88 -13.33
C PRO A 276 -3.00 13.07 -11.97
N GLN A 277 -3.64 13.84 -11.08
CA GLN A 277 -3.18 14.18 -9.74
C GLN A 277 -3.38 13.05 -8.73
N CYS A 278 -4.11 11.99 -9.09
CA CYS A 278 -4.41 10.88 -8.18
C CYS A 278 -3.13 10.14 -7.79
N ILE A 279 -2.85 10.10 -6.49
CA ILE A 279 -1.75 9.31 -5.91
C ILE A 279 -2.25 8.03 -5.26
N GLY A 280 -3.53 7.68 -5.42
CA GLY A 280 -4.13 6.43 -4.94
C GLY A 280 -5.01 6.62 -3.70
N ILE A 281 -5.42 5.51 -3.11
CA ILE A 281 -6.33 5.48 -1.96
C ILE A 281 -5.82 4.47 -0.94
N ALA A 282 -5.64 4.90 0.31
CA ALA A 282 -5.35 4.00 1.42
C ALA A 282 -6.65 3.68 2.17
N GLY A 283 -6.94 2.40 2.40
CA GLY A 283 -8.10 2.03 3.20
C GLY A 283 -8.51 0.58 3.07
N GLY A 284 -9.57 0.22 3.78
CA GLY A 284 -10.01 -1.16 3.92
C GLY A 284 -10.51 -1.43 5.33
N LYS A 285 -10.97 -2.67 5.56
CA LYS A 285 -11.52 -3.06 6.86
C LYS A 285 -10.43 -2.98 7.93
N PRO A 286 -10.77 -2.81 9.22
CA PRO A 286 -9.80 -2.92 10.30
C PRO A 286 -8.97 -4.21 10.15
N LYS A 287 -7.64 -4.08 10.20
CA LYS A 287 -6.67 -5.16 9.98
C LYS A 287 -6.64 -5.78 8.56
N SER A 288 -7.25 -5.12 7.57
CA SER A 288 -7.27 -5.52 6.15
C SER A 288 -7.20 -4.30 5.22
N SER A 289 -6.29 -3.37 5.52
CA SER A 289 -6.06 -2.17 4.69
C SER A 289 -5.28 -2.52 3.43
N LEU A 290 -5.69 -1.95 2.30
CA LEU A 290 -5.06 -2.07 0.99
C LEU A 290 -4.64 -0.68 0.50
N TYR A 291 -3.71 -0.66 -0.45
CA TYR A 291 -3.41 0.56 -1.21
C TYR A 291 -3.96 0.41 -2.63
N LEU A 292 -5.08 1.09 -2.89
CA LEU A 292 -5.82 1.04 -4.13
C LEU A 292 -5.21 2.02 -5.14
N ILE A 293 -4.94 1.56 -6.35
CA ILE A 293 -4.16 2.31 -7.34
C ILE A 293 -4.82 2.41 -8.71
N GLY A 294 -5.91 1.68 -8.98
CA GLY A 294 -6.54 1.74 -10.29
C GLY A 294 -7.92 1.12 -10.35
N ASN A 295 -8.56 1.28 -11.50
CA ASN A 295 -9.88 0.76 -11.81
C ASN A 295 -9.81 -0.13 -13.06
N ASP A 296 -10.37 -1.33 -12.95
CA ASP A 296 -10.60 -2.32 -14.01
C ASP A 296 -12.10 -2.68 -14.02
N ASP A 297 -12.91 -1.92 -14.75
CA ASP A 297 -14.37 -2.06 -14.79
C ASP A 297 -15.06 -1.96 -13.41
N ASN A 298 -15.40 -3.08 -12.77
CA ASN A 298 -15.98 -3.16 -11.42
C ASN A 298 -14.97 -3.58 -10.35
N ASP A 299 -13.78 -3.94 -10.78
CA ASP A 299 -12.67 -4.35 -9.95
C ASP A 299 -11.74 -3.14 -9.70
N ILE A 300 -11.18 -3.06 -8.50
CA ILE A 300 -10.16 -2.07 -8.11
C ILE A 300 -8.81 -2.76 -8.01
N ILE A 301 -7.81 -2.20 -8.68
CA ILE A 301 -6.42 -2.69 -8.66
C ILE A 301 -5.75 -2.20 -7.38
N TYR A 302 -5.02 -3.07 -6.67
CA TYR A 302 -4.39 -2.72 -5.40
C TYR A 302 -3.02 -3.37 -5.17
N LEU A 303 -2.27 -2.78 -4.25
CA LEU A 303 -1.09 -3.36 -3.61
C LEU A 303 -1.42 -3.81 -2.19
N ASP A 304 -1.08 -5.06 -1.88
CA ASP A 304 -1.42 -5.72 -0.61
C ASP A 304 -0.27 -5.64 0.40
N PRO A 305 -0.41 -4.95 1.55
CA PRO A 305 0.63 -4.93 2.56
C PRO A 305 0.74 -6.22 3.39
N HIS A 306 -0.19 -7.17 3.30
CA HIS A 306 -0.27 -8.34 4.20
C HIS A 306 0.74 -9.46 3.90
N ILE A 307 1.76 -9.18 3.10
CA ILE A 307 2.87 -10.10 2.85
C ILE A 307 4.01 -9.81 3.83
N ILE A 308 4.43 -10.82 4.57
CA ILE A 308 5.45 -10.67 5.61
C ILE A 308 6.82 -10.89 4.98
N LYS A 309 7.73 -9.92 5.16
CA LYS A 309 9.12 -9.98 4.67
C LYS A 309 10.10 -9.60 5.79
N PRO A 310 11.36 -10.04 5.78
CA PRO A 310 12.35 -9.52 6.73
C PRO A 310 12.60 -8.03 6.47
N ALA A 311 12.81 -7.24 7.52
CA ALA A 311 13.38 -5.90 7.39
C ALA A 311 14.79 -5.97 6.78
N LEU A 312 15.23 -4.91 6.10
CA LEU A 312 16.61 -4.86 5.63
C LEU A 312 17.56 -4.75 6.83
N GLU A 313 18.66 -5.48 6.77
CA GLU A 313 19.74 -5.32 7.73
C GLU A 313 20.45 -3.98 7.50
N LYS A 314 20.96 -3.38 8.57
CA LYS A 314 21.68 -2.12 8.49
C LYS A 314 22.99 -2.32 7.71
N LYS A 315 23.14 -1.61 6.60
CA LYS A 315 24.34 -1.60 5.75
C LYS A 315 24.85 -0.17 5.54
N ASP A 316 26.15 -0.03 5.32
CA ASP A 316 26.75 1.24 4.90
C ASP A 316 26.26 1.65 3.50
N LYS A 317 26.00 0.67 2.64
CA LYS A 317 25.48 0.88 1.29
C LYS A 317 24.57 -0.28 0.89
N TYR A 318 23.40 0.06 0.35
CA TYR A 318 22.47 -0.89 -0.26
C TYR A 318 22.76 -1.04 -1.75
N ASP A 319 22.63 -2.26 -2.26
CA ASP A 319 22.70 -2.56 -3.69
C ASP A 319 21.31 -2.63 -4.32
N ASP A 320 21.23 -2.91 -5.62
CA ASP A 320 19.96 -2.93 -6.34
C ASP A 320 19.08 -4.13 -5.94
N ASP A 321 19.68 -5.21 -5.44
CA ASP A 321 18.98 -6.43 -5.04
C ASP A 321 18.24 -6.23 -3.71
N ASP A 322 18.79 -5.41 -2.80
CA ASP A 322 18.13 -5.01 -1.56
C ASP A 322 16.73 -4.41 -1.79
N PHE A 323 16.56 -3.69 -2.91
CA PHE A 323 15.31 -3.01 -3.25
C PHE A 323 14.30 -3.89 -4.01
N ILE A 324 14.64 -5.12 -4.40
CA ILE A 324 13.71 -6.04 -5.07
C ILE A 324 12.49 -6.32 -4.20
N SER A 325 12.69 -6.42 -2.88
CA SER A 325 11.60 -6.70 -1.93
C SER A 325 10.54 -5.59 -1.84
N TYR A 326 10.79 -4.42 -2.43
CA TYR A 326 9.89 -3.26 -2.47
C TYR A 326 9.13 -3.13 -3.80
N LYS A 327 9.16 -4.16 -4.65
CA LYS A 327 8.48 -4.18 -5.96
C LYS A 327 7.41 -5.25 -5.97
N CYS A 328 6.23 -4.91 -6.49
CA CYS A 328 5.14 -5.88 -6.68
C CYS A 328 5.11 -6.36 -8.13
N SER A 329 5.34 -7.66 -8.34
CA SER A 329 5.29 -8.29 -9.67
C SER A 329 3.91 -8.83 -10.05
N THR A 330 2.97 -8.87 -9.10
CA THR A 330 1.66 -9.47 -9.29
C THR A 330 0.58 -8.41 -9.17
N VAL A 331 -0.27 -8.30 -10.18
CA VAL A 331 -1.43 -7.42 -10.17
C VAL A 331 -2.54 -8.10 -9.37
N GLN A 332 -3.19 -7.38 -8.46
CA GLN A 332 -4.31 -7.92 -7.71
C GLN A 332 -5.51 -7.00 -7.86
N THR A 333 -6.70 -7.60 -7.88
CA THR A 333 -7.96 -6.87 -8.00
C THR A 333 -8.97 -7.31 -6.95
N ILE A 334 -9.82 -6.39 -6.54
CA ILE A 334 -10.93 -6.62 -5.61
C ILE A 334 -12.19 -5.94 -6.14
N ASP A 335 -13.33 -6.62 -6.05
CA ASP A 335 -14.63 -6.03 -6.40
C ASP A 335 -14.86 -4.76 -5.56
N ILE A 336 -15.19 -3.64 -6.22
CA ILE A 336 -15.46 -2.36 -5.57
C ILE A 336 -16.53 -2.48 -4.47
N ALA A 337 -17.53 -3.35 -4.63
CA ALA A 337 -18.58 -3.58 -3.64
C ALA A 337 -18.06 -4.23 -2.34
N SER A 338 -16.88 -4.85 -2.39
CA SER A 338 -16.23 -5.49 -1.24
C SER A 338 -15.38 -4.54 -0.39
N LEU A 339 -15.15 -3.31 -0.88
CA LEU A 339 -14.36 -2.30 -0.17
C LEU A 339 -15.04 -1.84 1.12
N ASP A 340 -14.23 -1.50 2.12
CA ASP A 340 -14.72 -0.81 3.31
C ASP A 340 -15.08 0.65 2.96
N PRO A 341 -16.17 1.20 3.51
CA PRO A 341 -16.53 2.59 3.26
C PRO A 341 -15.56 3.61 3.87
N SER A 342 -14.61 3.23 4.73
CA SER A 342 -13.59 4.13 5.30
C SER A 342 -12.31 4.11 4.46
N LEU A 343 -12.03 5.24 3.79
CA LEU A 343 -10.91 5.38 2.86
C LEU A 343 -10.19 6.72 3.08
N ALA A 344 -8.95 6.83 2.64
CA ALA A 344 -8.21 8.09 2.51
C ALA A 344 -7.75 8.22 1.05
N VAL A 345 -8.40 9.11 0.29
CA VAL A 345 -8.03 9.40 -1.10
C VAL A 345 -6.89 10.42 -1.11
N GLY A 346 -5.87 10.23 -1.94
CA GLY A 346 -4.77 11.17 -2.06
C GLY A 346 -4.70 11.83 -3.44
N PHE A 347 -4.39 13.12 -3.44
CA PHE A 347 -4.03 13.88 -4.64
C PHE A 347 -2.72 14.63 -4.43
N TYR A 348 -1.91 14.76 -5.49
CA TYR A 348 -0.69 15.55 -5.51
C TYR A 348 -0.77 16.63 -6.60
N PHE A 349 -0.30 17.83 -6.27
CA PHE A 349 -0.27 18.97 -7.18
C PHE A 349 1.12 19.60 -7.16
N SER A 350 1.75 19.77 -8.34
CA SER A 350 3.07 20.42 -8.42
C SER A 350 3.00 21.91 -8.13
N ASP A 351 1.93 22.57 -8.55
CA ASP A 351 1.75 24.01 -8.53
C ASP A 351 0.25 24.38 -8.60
N GLU A 352 -0.01 25.70 -8.63
CA GLU A 352 -1.36 26.26 -8.69
C GLU A 352 -2.14 25.88 -9.95
N GLY A 353 -1.44 25.77 -11.09
CA GLY A 353 -2.05 25.41 -12.36
C GLY A 353 -2.63 24.00 -12.30
N ASP A 354 -1.84 23.06 -11.79
CA ASP A 354 -2.26 21.65 -11.62
C ASP A 354 -3.48 21.51 -10.71
N PHE A 355 -3.56 22.31 -9.63
CA PHE A 355 -4.73 22.33 -8.74
C PHE A 355 -5.96 22.97 -9.37
N ASN A 356 -5.79 24.04 -10.14
CA ASN A 356 -6.89 24.67 -10.87
C ASN A 356 -7.44 23.75 -11.98
N ASP A 357 -6.56 23.00 -12.65
CA ASP A 357 -6.95 21.98 -13.63
C ASP A 357 -7.76 20.87 -12.97
N PHE A 358 -7.33 20.38 -11.82
CA PHE A 358 -8.11 19.41 -11.03
C PHE A 358 -9.47 19.96 -10.61
N CYS A 359 -9.55 21.20 -10.12
CA CYS A 359 -10.83 21.81 -9.75
C CYS A 359 -11.77 21.88 -10.97
N THR A 360 -11.25 22.29 -12.13
CA THR A 360 -12.01 22.38 -13.38
C THR A 360 -12.49 20.99 -13.83
N GLN A 361 -11.60 20.00 -13.83
CA GLN A 361 -11.95 18.62 -14.19
C GLN A 361 -13.00 18.06 -13.24
N PHE A 362 -12.83 18.24 -11.92
CA PHE A 362 -13.77 17.80 -10.90
C PHE A 362 -15.17 18.38 -11.14
N GLU A 363 -15.28 19.67 -11.41
CA GLU A 363 -16.57 20.31 -11.71
C GLU A 363 -17.25 19.73 -12.96
N ASN A 364 -16.48 19.29 -13.95
CA ASN A 364 -17.01 18.68 -15.18
C ASN A 364 -17.45 17.22 -15.00
N VAL A 365 -16.83 16.48 -14.07
CA VAL A 365 -17.06 15.03 -13.89
C VAL A 365 -17.82 14.70 -12.62
N LYS A 366 -18.05 15.67 -11.72
CA LYS A 366 -18.83 15.41 -10.50
C LYS A 366 -20.24 14.98 -10.89
N GLY A 367 -20.59 13.75 -10.49
CA GLY A 367 -21.95 13.25 -10.63
C GLY A 367 -22.89 13.90 -9.61
N ASP A 368 -24.12 13.41 -9.56
CA ASP A 368 -25.15 13.88 -8.63
C ASP A 368 -24.79 13.62 -7.15
N TYR A 369 -23.90 12.66 -6.89
CA TYR A 369 -23.45 12.23 -5.56
C TYR A 369 -21.92 12.33 -5.45
N PRO A 370 -21.35 13.55 -5.43
CA PRO A 370 -19.91 13.71 -5.28
C PRO A 370 -19.45 13.20 -3.92
N ILE A 371 -18.28 12.56 -3.88
CA ILE A 371 -17.71 11.98 -2.65
C ILE A 371 -16.89 12.98 -1.82
N PHE A 372 -16.68 14.19 -2.35
CA PHE A 372 -16.12 15.35 -1.65
C PHE A 372 -16.61 16.63 -2.34
N VAL A 373 -16.43 17.79 -1.71
CA VAL A 373 -16.74 19.10 -2.29
C VAL A 373 -15.51 19.99 -2.29
N ILE A 374 -15.45 20.93 -3.24
CA ILE A 374 -14.43 21.98 -3.29
C ILE A 374 -15.12 23.31 -3.01
N SER A 375 -14.60 24.09 -2.06
CA SER A 375 -15.17 25.37 -1.63
C SER A 375 -14.07 26.42 -1.48
N ASP A 376 -14.42 27.69 -1.64
CA ASP A 376 -13.43 28.77 -1.62
C ASP A 376 -12.88 29.03 -0.22
N LYS A 377 -13.73 28.90 0.82
CA LYS A 377 -13.37 29.17 2.21
C LYS A 377 -13.85 28.08 3.16
N LYS A 378 -13.02 27.80 4.16
CA LYS A 378 -13.42 26.98 5.30
C LYS A 378 -14.47 27.72 6.15
N PRO A 379 -15.58 27.07 6.57
CA PRO A 379 -16.52 27.67 7.50
C PRO A 379 -15.84 28.06 8.81
N GLU A 380 -16.23 29.20 9.37
CA GLU A 380 -15.91 29.54 10.75
C GLU A 380 -16.80 28.68 11.65
N TYR A 381 -16.24 27.60 12.18
CA TYR A 381 -16.89 26.85 13.24
C TYR A 381 -16.79 27.68 14.53
N LEU A 382 -17.90 27.85 15.24
CA LEU A 382 -17.85 28.36 16.60
C LEU A 382 -17.11 27.30 17.43
N ASP A 383 -15.93 27.62 17.94
CA ASP A 383 -15.28 26.85 19.01
C ASP A 383 -16.12 27.04 20.29
N GLU A 384 -17.31 26.46 20.35
CA GLU A 384 -17.98 26.25 21.61
C GLU A 384 -17.36 25.00 22.23
N ASP A 385 -16.35 25.22 23.07
CA ASP A 385 -16.13 24.41 24.25
C ASP A 385 -17.45 24.37 25.02
N ILE A 386 -18.37 23.48 24.63
CA ILE A 386 -19.53 23.13 25.44
C ILE A 386 -18.96 22.31 26.59
N ASP A 387 -18.47 23.02 27.61
CA ASP A 387 -18.41 22.51 28.95
C ASP A 387 -19.82 22.02 29.29
N ILE A 388 -20.01 20.71 29.17
CA ILE A 388 -21.16 20.02 29.74
C ILE A 388 -20.99 20.17 31.25
N ILE A 389 -21.46 21.30 31.79
CA ILE A 389 -21.68 21.47 33.22
C ILE A 389 -22.76 20.44 33.56
N SER A 390 -22.31 19.28 34.04
CA SER A 390 -23.18 18.36 34.75
C SER A 390 -23.59 19.07 36.03
N GLU A 391 -24.83 19.55 36.08
CA GLU A 391 -25.41 20.00 37.34
C GLU A 391 -25.35 18.83 38.34
N PRO A 392 -24.82 19.03 39.56
CA PRO A 392 -24.85 18.01 40.57
C PRO A 392 -26.31 17.78 40.97
N THR A 393 -26.81 16.57 40.73
CA THR A 393 -28.08 16.12 41.28
C THR A 393 -27.96 16.13 42.80
N ASN A 394 -28.74 17.02 43.44
CA ASN A 394 -28.94 17.12 44.88
C ASN A 394 -29.37 15.80 45.53
#